data_AF-M8BZD9-F1
#
_entry.id   AF-M8BZD9-F1
#
_cell.length_a   1.000
_cell.length_b   1.000
_cell.length_c   1.000
_cell.angle_alpha   90.00
_cell.angle_beta   90.00
_cell.angle_gamma   90.00
#
_symmetry.space_group_name_H-M   'P 1'
#
loop_
_entity.id
_entity.type
_entity.pdbx_description
1 polymer ?
#
loop_
_entity_poly.entity_id
_entity_poly.type
_entity_poly.pdbx_seq_one_letter_code
_entity_poly.pdbx_strand_id
1 'polypeptide(L)'
;MAEFWCNSSNHTSLGCTPSKALHGIEPICGTMPIYTGEPAFLAELAVNNENLLAKSSLVNRPSAKMSLKFYGPCKVSEHNNTSVYRLDLPPVLLRLDAPEICRLARLNHAFRGAAGADFVWEAKLPENYRHLIGYVEGGGEEGRRRRRRAGTKEIYARLSRPVSFDDGTKEFWLEKSKGRVCMALSSKALVITGIDDRRYWTHMPTTESRFQSVAYLQQIWWFEVVGELDFCFPVGTYSLYFRVHLGKFSKRFGRRVCSTEHVHGWNKKPVRFQLSTSDGQNALSQCYLDEPGSWVLYHAGDFVSTNPRQALKLKFSMAQIDCTHTKGGLCVDSVLVYPKGFQQEKVVTGKISEMRSS
;
A
#
# COMPACT_ATOMS: atom_id res chain seq x y z
N MET A 1 -38.13 23.82 -4.30
CA MET A 1 -37.84 23.88 -5.76
C MET A 1 -36.36 23.77 -6.10
N ALA A 2 -35.43 24.46 -5.40
CA ALA A 2 -33.99 24.41 -5.73
C ALA A 2 -33.34 23.02 -5.54
N GLU A 3 -33.73 22.26 -4.53
CA GLU A 3 -33.19 20.91 -4.26
C GLU A 3 -33.53 19.89 -5.36
N PHE A 4 -34.73 19.97 -5.94
CA PHE A 4 -35.15 19.09 -7.02
C PHE A 4 -34.26 19.29 -8.25
N TRP A 5 -33.99 20.55 -8.61
CA TRP A 5 -33.12 20.91 -9.74
C TRP A 5 -31.67 20.48 -9.53
N CYS A 6 -31.11 20.62 -8.33
CA CYS A 6 -29.73 20.18 -8.09
C CYS A 6 -29.53 18.66 -8.20
N ASN A 7 -30.55 17.87 -7.85
CA ASN A 7 -30.48 16.40 -7.90
C ASN A 7 -30.86 15.82 -9.27
N SER A 8 -31.57 16.58 -10.10
CA SER A 8 -31.97 16.20 -11.47
C SER A 8 -31.12 16.81 -12.58
N SER A 9 -30.25 17.78 -12.27
CA SER A 9 -29.33 18.37 -13.24
C SER A 9 -28.08 17.53 -13.43
N ASN A 10 -27.62 17.39 -14.67
CA ASN A 10 -26.41 16.64 -15.00
C ASN A 10 -25.16 17.32 -14.44
N HIS A 11 -24.32 16.54 -13.75
CA HIS A 11 -23.07 17.03 -13.18
C HIS A 11 -21.89 16.66 -14.07
N THR A 12 -21.15 17.65 -14.58
CA THR A 12 -20.08 17.47 -15.58
C THR A 12 -18.96 16.52 -15.14
N SER A 13 -18.63 16.45 -13.85
CA SER A 13 -17.63 15.50 -13.34
C SER A 13 -18.16 14.07 -13.14
N LEU A 14 -19.47 13.89 -13.02
CA LEU A 14 -20.10 12.57 -12.83
C LEU A 14 -20.57 11.97 -14.17
N GLY A 15 -20.76 12.79 -15.19
CA GLY A 15 -21.33 12.39 -16.49
C GLY A 15 -22.82 12.03 -16.43
N CYS A 16 -23.45 12.17 -15.26
CA CYS A 16 -24.85 11.87 -15.01
C CYS A 16 -25.41 12.74 -13.86
N THR A 17 -26.71 12.62 -13.59
CA THR A 17 -27.35 13.32 -12.47
C THR A 17 -26.93 12.68 -11.13
N PRO A 18 -26.80 13.48 -10.05
CA PRO A 18 -26.51 12.93 -8.73
C PRO A 18 -27.49 11.84 -8.29
N SER A 19 -28.79 11.96 -8.64
CA SER A 19 -29.79 10.91 -8.40
C SER A 19 -29.48 9.61 -9.14
N LYS A 20 -29.07 9.67 -10.41
CA LYS A 20 -28.71 8.48 -11.20
C LYS A 20 -27.45 7.81 -10.66
N ALA A 21 -26.47 8.58 -10.21
CA ALA A 21 -25.26 8.05 -9.58
C ALA A 21 -25.53 7.32 -8.25
N LEU A 22 -26.52 7.79 -7.47
CA LEU A 22 -26.86 7.24 -6.15
C LEU A 22 -27.87 6.10 -6.19
N HIS A 23 -28.83 6.15 -7.10
CA HIS A 23 -29.98 5.23 -7.13
C HIS A 23 -30.10 4.41 -8.42
N GLY A 24 -29.30 4.71 -9.45
CA GLY A 24 -29.35 4.02 -10.75
C GLY A 24 -30.56 4.37 -11.64
N ILE A 25 -31.44 5.27 -11.18
CA ILE A 25 -32.70 5.66 -11.83
C ILE A 25 -32.68 7.17 -12.10
N GLU A 26 -33.13 7.60 -13.28
CA GLU A 26 -33.27 9.04 -13.58
C GLU A 26 -34.48 9.66 -12.87
N PRO A 27 -34.34 10.88 -12.33
CA PRO A 27 -35.44 11.55 -11.66
C PRO A 27 -36.52 11.95 -12.66
N ILE A 28 -37.78 11.60 -12.36
CA ILE A 28 -38.94 11.90 -13.21
C ILE A 28 -39.19 13.41 -13.16
N CYS A 29 -38.79 14.11 -14.24
CA CYS A 29 -38.98 15.54 -14.37
C CYS A 29 -40.37 15.83 -14.95
N GLY A 30 -41.36 16.13 -14.10
CA GLY A 30 -42.46 17.05 -14.42
C GLY A 30 -43.42 16.75 -15.59
N THR A 31 -43.37 15.60 -16.26
CA THR A 31 -44.46 15.14 -17.13
C THR A 31 -45.08 13.89 -16.52
N MET A 32 -46.35 14.02 -16.14
CA MET A 32 -47.19 12.94 -15.62
C MET A 32 -47.13 11.72 -16.53
N PRO A 33 -46.75 10.52 -16.05
CA PRO A 33 -47.06 9.31 -16.79
C PRO A 33 -48.57 9.08 -16.69
N ILE A 34 -49.23 8.96 -17.84
CA ILE A 34 -50.57 8.36 -17.91
C ILE A 34 -50.39 6.91 -17.49
N TYR A 35 -50.86 6.57 -16.28
CA TYR A 35 -50.87 5.20 -15.77
C TYR A 35 -52.26 4.61 -15.96
N THR A 36 -52.35 3.58 -16.79
CA THR A 36 -53.50 2.67 -16.85
C THR A 36 -53.23 1.51 -15.88
N GLY A 37 -53.84 1.52 -14.69
CA GLY A 37 -53.71 0.46 -13.68
C GLY A 37 -54.70 0.63 -12.53
N GLU A 38 -55.19 -0.49 -11.98
CA GLU A 38 -56.41 -0.66 -11.16
C GLU A 38 -56.51 0.10 -9.81
N PRO A 39 -57.74 0.33 -9.29
CA PRO A 39 -58.05 1.34 -8.25
C PRO A 39 -57.82 0.92 -6.79
N ALA A 40 -57.18 -0.21 -6.47
CA ALA A 40 -57.12 -0.70 -5.09
C ALA A 40 -55.94 -0.13 -4.25
N PHE A 41 -54.93 0.49 -4.87
CA PHE A 41 -53.70 0.94 -4.20
C PHE A 41 -53.70 2.42 -3.77
N LEU A 42 -54.73 3.20 -4.14
CA LEU A 42 -54.77 4.66 -3.93
C LEU A 42 -55.36 5.10 -2.58
N ALA A 43 -56.09 4.22 -1.89
CA ALA A 43 -56.69 4.57 -0.60
C ALA A 43 -55.65 4.64 0.54
N GLU A 44 -54.58 3.83 0.47
CA GLU A 44 -53.57 3.73 1.53
C GLU A 44 -52.52 4.86 1.48
N LEU A 45 -52.33 5.47 0.30
CA LEU A 45 -51.39 6.58 0.10
C LEU A 45 -51.97 7.95 0.54
N ALA A 46 -53.30 8.13 0.44
CA ALA A 46 -53.95 9.40 0.78
C ALA A 46 -53.97 9.65 2.30
N VAL A 47 -54.22 8.60 3.10
CA VAL A 47 -54.28 8.70 4.58
C VAL A 47 -52.92 9.05 5.20
N ASN A 48 -51.81 8.65 4.56
CA ASN A 48 -50.47 8.98 5.04
C ASN A 48 -50.04 10.42 4.70
N ASN A 49 -50.63 11.04 3.67
CA ASN A 49 -50.27 12.40 3.24
C ASN A 49 -50.95 13.50 4.07
N GLU A 50 -52.18 13.29 4.57
CA GLU A 50 -52.86 14.30 5.39
C GLU A 50 -52.16 14.53 6.74
N ASN A 51 -51.52 13.49 7.31
CA ASN A 51 -50.74 13.60 8.53
C ASN A 51 -49.42 14.38 8.38
N LEU A 52 -48.91 14.53 7.15
CA LEU A 52 -47.67 15.28 6.87
C LEU A 52 -47.92 16.77 6.68
N LEU A 53 -49.11 17.18 6.22
CA LEU A 53 -49.44 18.59 5.99
C LEU A 53 -49.79 19.35 7.27
N ALA A 54 -50.31 18.66 8.30
CA ALA A 54 -50.80 19.28 9.54
C ALA A 54 -49.70 19.80 10.51
N LYS A 55 -48.40 19.55 10.25
CA LYS A 55 -47.30 20.00 11.14
C LYS A 55 -46.47 21.17 10.60
N SER A 56 -46.93 21.84 9.54
CA SER A 56 -46.18 22.92 8.88
C SER A 56 -46.67 24.35 9.22
N SER A 57 -46.97 24.62 10.49
CA SER A 57 -47.13 26.01 10.96
C SER A 57 -45.84 26.48 11.66
N LEU A 58 -44.83 26.86 10.87
CA LEU A 58 -43.66 27.57 11.41
C LEU A 58 -43.38 28.88 10.67
N VAL A 59 -43.53 29.92 11.49
CA VAL A 59 -43.22 31.34 11.33
C VAL A 59 -41.94 31.59 10.54
N ASN A 60 -42.08 32.50 9.59
CA ASN A 60 -41.04 33.06 8.74
C ASN A 60 -40.00 33.84 9.59
N ARG A 61 -38.73 33.45 9.57
CA ARG A 61 -37.62 34.31 10.03
C ARG A 61 -36.47 34.27 9.02
N PRO A 62 -35.94 35.43 8.59
CA PRO A 62 -34.84 35.48 7.65
C PRO A 62 -33.52 35.26 8.40
N SER A 63 -32.75 34.23 8.04
CA SER A 63 -31.32 34.22 8.34
C SER A 63 -30.53 33.79 7.12
N ALA A 64 -29.70 34.71 6.65
CA ALA A 64 -28.76 34.50 5.56
C ALA A 64 -27.56 33.71 6.08
N LYS A 65 -27.46 32.44 5.68
CA LYS A 65 -26.23 31.64 5.46
C LYS A 65 -26.65 30.20 5.11
N MET A 66 -26.89 29.95 3.82
CA MET A 66 -27.19 28.63 3.28
C MET A 66 -25.93 27.75 3.31
N SER A 67 -25.81 26.89 4.33
CA SER A 67 -24.99 25.69 4.23
C SER A 67 -25.81 24.61 3.53
N LEU A 68 -25.34 24.16 2.35
CA LEU A 68 -25.89 23.01 1.62
C LEU A 68 -26.09 21.82 2.58
N LYS A 69 -27.34 21.47 2.87
CA LYS A 69 -27.68 20.24 3.59
C LYS A 69 -27.74 19.10 2.58
N PHE A 70 -26.64 18.39 2.41
CA PHE A 70 -26.62 17.12 1.70
C PHE A 70 -27.31 16.06 2.58
N TYR A 71 -28.50 15.61 2.18
CA TYR A 71 -29.13 14.42 2.74
C TYR A 71 -29.04 13.28 1.72
N GLY A 72 -27.90 12.58 1.73
CA GLY A 72 -27.80 11.18 1.29
C GLY A 72 -28.04 10.24 2.49
N PRO A 73 -28.10 8.91 2.32
CA PRO A 73 -28.77 7.99 3.24
C PRO A 73 -27.95 7.76 4.51
N CYS A 74 -28.01 8.70 5.45
CA CYS A 74 -27.57 8.51 6.82
C CYS A 74 -28.82 8.48 7.70
N LYS A 75 -29.03 7.38 8.42
CA LYS A 75 -30.11 7.30 9.41
C LYS A 75 -29.81 8.30 10.53
N VAL A 76 -30.76 9.20 10.77
CA VAL A 76 -30.69 10.15 11.88
C VAL A 76 -31.06 9.39 13.16
N SER A 77 -30.08 9.14 14.02
CA SER A 77 -30.30 8.59 15.36
C SER A 77 -30.29 9.75 16.38
N GLU A 78 -31.48 10.01 16.92
CA GLU A 78 -31.83 10.97 17.98
C GLU A 78 -31.82 12.48 17.68
N HIS A 79 -32.87 13.14 18.20
CA HIS A 79 -33.20 14.55 18.03
C HIS A 79 -33.06 15.25 19.38
N ASN A 80 -31.82 15.54 19.81
CA ASN A 80 -31.59 16.39 20.98
C ASN A 80 -31.28 17.81 20.49
N ASN A 81 -31.96 18.79 21.09
CA ASN A 81 -32.18 20.18 20.64
C ASN A 81 -30.94 21.10 20.56
N THR A 82 -29.79 20.57 20.17
CA THR A 82 -28.57 21.31 19.86
C THR A 82 -27.97 20.70 18.60
N SER A 83 -27.83 21.52 17.58
CA SER A 83 -27.39 21.25 16.21
C SER A 83 -26.05 20.50 16.09
N VAL A 84 -26.07 19.20 16.36
CA VAL A 84 -24.99 18.27 16.03
C VAL A 84 -25.58 17.21 15.11
N TYR A 85 -25.46 17.43 13.80
CA TYR A 85 -25.69 16.37 12.81
C TYR A 85 -24.58 15.32 13.01
N ARG A 86 -24.88 14.28 13.78
CA ARG A 86 -24.01 13.11 13.91
C ARG A 86 -24.17 12.28 12.63
N LEU A 87 -23.48 12.71 11.58
CA LEU A 87 -23.32 11.92 10.38
C LEU A 87 -22.53 10.66 10.75
N ASP A 88 -23.05 9.47 10.43
CA ASP A 88 -22.33 8.19 10.49
C ASP A 88 -21.27 8.11 9.36
N LEU A 89 -20.39 9.12 9.31
CA LEU A 89 -19.15 9.15 8.54
C LEU A 89 -18.11 8.10 8.99
N PRO A 90 -18.01 7.73 10.29
CA PRO A 90 -17.00 6.78 10.76
C PRO A 90 -16.97 5.44 9.99
N PRO A 91 -18.09 4.72 9.74
CA PRO A 91 -18.04 3.40 9.11
C PRO A 91 -17.66 3.46 7.63
N VAL A 92 -17.99 4.54 6.93
CA VAL A 92 -17.63 4.71 5.51
C VAL A 92 -16.12 4.93 5.38
N LEU A 93 -15.53 5.79 6.22
CA LEU A 93 -14.10 6.07 6.20
C LEU A 93 -13.25 4.82 6.50
N LEU A 94 -13.73 3.93 7.35
CA LEU A 94 -13.05 2.67 7.67
C LEU A 94 -12.90 1.74 6.46
N ARG A 95 -13.77 1.85 5.44
CA ARG A 95 -13.72 1.03 4.22
C ARG A 95 -12.85 1.63 3.12
N LEU A 96 -12.41 2.88 3.27
CA LEU A 96 -11.62 3.59 2.27
C LEU A 96 -10.13 3.48 2.55
N ASP A 97 -9.32 3.53 1.51
CA ASP A 97 -7.87 3.53 1.66
C ASP A 97 -7.36 4.90 2.14
N ALA A 98 -6.19 4.96 2.77
CA ALA A 98 -5.68 6.23 3.31
C ALA A 98 -5.58 7.39 2.28
N PRO A 99 -5.22 7.16 1.00
CA PRO A 99 -5.25 8.21 -0.01
C PRO A 99 -6.67 8.72 -0.30
N GLU A 100 -7.67 7.83 -0.27
CA GLU A 100 -9.08 8.17 -0.49
C GLU A 100 -9.64 8.97 0.68
N ILE A 101 -9.33 8.57 1.92
CA ILE A 101 -9.65 9.34 3.13
C ILE A 101 -9.08 10.76 3.02
N CYS A 102 -7.82 10.89 2.59
CA CYS A 102 -7.19 12.19 2.37
C CYS A 102 -7.87 13.01 1.26
N ARG A 103 -8.35 12.37 0.19
CA ARG A 103 -9.11 13.06 -0.88
C ARG A 103 -10.45 13.56 -0.36
N LEU A 104 -11.21 12.73 0.37
CA LEU A 104 -12.48 13.13 0.97
C LEU A 104 -12.33 14.28 1.97
N ALA A 105 -11.26 14.26 2.78
CA ALA A 105 -10.95 15.34 3.73
C ALA A 105 -10.79 16.72 3.08
N ARG A 106 -10.60 16.80 1.76
CA ARG A 106 -10.49 18.05 1.01
C ARG A 106 -11.84 18.61 0.56
N LEU A 107 -12.91 17.81 0.59
CA LEU A 107 -14.21 18.20 0.05
C LEU A 107 -14.99 19.16 0.97
N ASN A 108 -14.94 18.96 2.29
CA ASN A 108 -15.55 19.89 3.25
C ASN A 108 -14.94 19.77 4.67
N HIS A 109 -15.34 20.68 5.57
CA HIS A 109 -14.84 20.71 6.94
C HIS A 109 -15.28 19.49 7.79
N ALA A 110 -16.49 18.95 7.56
CA ALA A 110 -16.99 17.78 8.28
C ALA A 110 -16.18 16.51 7.93
N PHE A 111 -15.94 16.25 6.64
CA PHE A 111 -15.05 15.19 6.16
C PHE A 111 -13.63 15.39 6.66
N ARG A 112 -13.12 16.64 6.70
CA ARG A 112 -11.80 16.93 7.25
C ARG A 112 -11.71 16.56 8.72
N GLY A 113 -12.72 16.93 9.52
CA GLY A 113 -12.80 16.59 10.94
C GLY A 113 -12.89 15.07 11.16
N ALA A 114 -13.79 14.40 10.45
CA ALA A 114 -13.96 12.95 10.53
C ALA A 114 -12.70 12.18 10.10
N ALA A 115 -12.06 12.59 9.00
CA ALA A 115 -10.80 12.03 8.52
C ALA A 115 -9.58 12.42 9.38
N GLY A 116 -9.77 13.28 10.39
CA GLY A 116 -8.76 13.62 11.39
C GLY A 116 -8.86 12.78 12.66
N ALA A 117 -9.94 12.02 12.84
CA ALA A 117 -10.19 11.29 14.08
C ALA A 117 -9.26 10.07 14.24
N ASP A 118 -8.76 9.86 15.45
CA ASP A 118 -7.72 8.85 15.70
C ASP A 118 -8.19 7.43 15.40
N PHE A 119 -9.44 7.08 15.72
CA PHE A 119 -9.99 5.74 15.48
C PHE A 119 -9.96 5.33 13.99
N VAL A 120 -10.05 6.30 13.06
CA VAL A 120 -9.99 6.03 11.62
C VAL A 120 -8.60 5.51 11.26
N TRP A 121 -7.56 6.14 11.80
CA TRP A 121 -6.17 5.82 11.47
C TRP A 121 -5.62 4.67 12.32
N GLU A 122 -6.13 4.47 13.53
CA GLU A 122 -5.85 3.26 14.32
C GLU A 122 -6.27 2.00 13.57
N ALA A 123 -7.43 2.03 12.90
CA ALA A 123 -7.89 0.92 12.08
C ALA A 123 -7.06 0.69 10.79
N LYS A 124 -6.25 1.68 10.38
CA LYS A 124 -5.35 1.56 9.21
C LYS A 124 -3.92 1.19 9.59
N LEU A 125 -3.56 1.36 10.85
CA LEU A 125 -2.22 1.03 11.34
C LEU A 125 -2.10 -0.48 11.60
N PRO A 126 -0.93 -1.08 11.32
CA PRO A 126 -0.66 -2.46 11.73
C PRO A 126 -0.75 -2.64 13.24
N GLU A 127 -1.15 -3.81 13.73
CA GLU A 127 -1.29 -4.07 15.18
C GLU A 127 -0.02 -3.78 15.99
N ASN A 128 1.15 -4.00 15.40
CA ASN A 128 2.45 -3.76 15.99
C ASN A 128 3.01 -2.34 15.74
N TYR A 129 2.19 -1.37 15.32
CA TYR A 129 2.67 0.00 15.00
C TYR A 129 3.42 0.67 16.16
N ARG A 130 3.09 0.30 17.42
CA ARG A 130 3.78 0.80 18.62
C ARG A 130 5.24 0.32 18.71
N HIS A 131 5.56 -0.84 18.15
CA HIS A 131 6.94 -1.28 18.00
C HIS A 131 7.61 -0.54 16.85
N LEU A 132 6.90 -0.39 15.71
CA LEU A 132 7.43 0.29 14.52
C LEU A 132 7.80 1.75 14.78
N ILE A 133 7.03 2.47 15.60
CA ILE A 133 7.34 3.87 15.93
C ILE A 133 8.63 4.00 16.76
N GLY A 134 9.05 2.95 17.47
CA GLY A 134 10.31 2.93 18.21
C GLY A 134 11.53 3.21 17.32
N TYR A 135 11.49 2.75 16.06
CA TYR A 135 12.54 3.03 15.06
C TYR A 135 12.56 4.50 14.61
N VAL A 136 11.42 5.19 14.67
CA VAL A 136 11.29 6.61 14.26
C VAL A 136 11.69 7.54 15.40
N GLU A 137 11.48 7.11 16.65
CA GLU A 137 11.75 7.89 17.86
C GLU A 137 13.17 7.69 18.42
N GLY A 138 13.96 6.81 17.82
CA GLY A 138 15.35 6.47 18.19
C GLY A 138 16.41 7.55 17.94
N GLY A 139 16.06 8.83 18.12
CA GLY A 139 16.99 9.96 18.09
C GLY A 139 16.99 10.72 19.41
N GLY A 140 17.73 10.22 20.40
CA GLY A 140 18.13 10.92 21.63
C GLY A 140 17.02 11.35 22.62
N GLU A 141 17.38 11.46 23.90
CA GLU A 141 16.49 11.94 24.96
C GLU A 141 16.07 13.42 24.80
N GLU A 142 16.77 14.19 23.98
CA GLU A 142 16.46 15.60 23.69
C GLU A 142 15.23 15.79 22.79
N GLY A 143 14.86 14.80 21.96
CA GLY A 143 13.69 14.87 21.08
C GLY A 143 12.35 14.68 21.79
N ARG A 144 12.36 14.15 23.02
CA ARG A 144 11.16 13.82 23.82
C ARG A 144 10.47 15.03 24.43
N ARG A 145 11.19 16.15 24.61
CA ARG A 145 10.69 17.33 25.36
C ARG A 145 9.81 18.31 24.56
N ARG A 146 9.63 18.12 23.24
CA ARG A 146 8.87 19.07 22.39
C ARG A 146 7.83 18.47 21.44
N ARG A 147 7.59 17.16 21.47
CA ARG A 147 6.59 16.56 20.57
C ARG A 147 5.29 16.35 21.34
N ARG A 148 4.26 17.14 20.99
CA ARG A 148 2.87 16.77 21.29
C ARG A 148 2.69 15.30 20.89
N ARG A 149 1.99 14.52 21.72
CA ARG A 149 1.66 13.12 21.41
C ARG A 149 1.10 13.07 19.99
N ALA A 150 1.85 12.47 19.07
CA ALA A 150 1.48 12.45 17.65
C ALA A 150 0.15 11.69 17.52
N GLY A 151 -0.84 12.30 16.88
CA GLY A 151 -2.10 11.62 16.57
C GLY A 151 -1.84 10.44 15.64
N THR A 152 -2.74 9.45 15.60
CA THR A 152 -2.52 8.20 14.86
C THR A 152 -2.40 8.43 13.35
N LYS A 153 -3.05 9.49 12.84
CA LYS A 153 -2.86 10.00 11.48
C LYS A 153 -1.42 10.41 11.18
N GLU A 154 -0.77 11.11 12.11
CA GLU A 154 0.60 11.55 11.96
C GLU A 154 1.56 10.35 12.02
N ILE A 155 1.29 9.40 12.92
CA ILE A 155 2.03 8.13 12.99
C ILE A 155 1.96 7.40 11.64
N TYR A 156 0.76 7.23 11.08
CA TYR A 156 0.59 6.60 9.77
C TYR A 156 1.37 7.33 8.67
N ALA A 157 1.31 8.67 8.65
CA ALA A 157 2.04 9.47 7.67
C ALA A 157 3.57 9.34 7.81
N ARG A 158 4.08 9.23 9.04
CA ARG A 158 5.51 9.00 9.31
C ARG A 158 5.94 7.60 8.87
N LEU A 159 5.18 6.57 9.22
CA LEU A 159 5.49 5.19 8.86
C LEU A 159 5.29 4.90 7.35
N SER A 160 4.51 5.71 6.65
CA SER A 160 4.37 5.67 5.18
C SER A 160 5.59 6.24 4.43
N ARG A 161 6.53 6.87 5.14
CA ARG A 161 7.84 7.27 4.60
C ARG A 161 8.86 6.18 4.92
N PRO A 162 9.94 6.07 4.13
CA PRO A 162 11.00 5.12 4.45
C PRO A 162 11.61 5.41 5.82
N VAL A 163 11.63 4.38 6.68
CA VAL A 163 12.25 4.39 8.00
C VAL A 163 13.47 3.50 7.94
N SER A 164 14.64 4.11 7.98
CA SER A 164 15.92 3.41 7.98
C SER A 164 16.25 2.84 9.36
N PHE A 165 16.85 1.66 9.39
CA PHE A 165 17.42 1.04 10.57
C PHE A 165 18.68 0.26 10.18
N ASP A 166 19.40 -0.27 11.17
CA ASP A 166 20.63 -1.04 10.95
C ASP A 166 21.65 -0.28 10.09
N ASP A 167 22.07 0.88 10.61
CA ASP A 167 23.00 1.83 9.97
C ASP A 167 22.59 2.27 8.56
N GLY A 168 21.27 2.27 8.30
CA GLY A 168 20.72 2.68 7.01
C GLY A 168 20.87 1.63 5.90
N THR A 169 21.31 0.41 6.24
CA THR A 169 21.40 -0.69 5.28
C THR A 169 20.06 -1.39 5.06
N LYS A 170 19.07 -1.12 5.93
CA LYS A 170 17.71 -1.66 5.88
C LYS A 170 16.70 -0.52 6.05
N GLU A 171 15.56 -0.64 5.40
CA GLU A 171 14.48 0.33 5.54
C GLU A 171 13.12 -0.37 5.47
N PHE A 172 12.14 0.14 6.19
CA PHE A 172 10.75 -0.30 6.09
C PHE A 172 9.80 0.89 5.91
N TRP A 173 8.60 0.63 5.39
CA TRP A 173 7.54 1.63 5.24
C TRP A 173 6.18 0.97 5.17
N LEU A 174 5.11 1.75 5.36
CA LEU A 174 3.75 1.30 5.10
C LEU A 174 3.37 1.56 3.65
N GLU A 175 2.80 0.53 3.02
CA GLU A 175 2.07 0.62 1.78
C GLU A 175 0.87 1.55 1.98
N LYS A 176 0.80 2.62 1.19
CA LYS A 176 -0.10 3.75 1.46
C LYS A 176 -1.58 3.40 1.40
N SER A 177 -2.00 2.38 0.65
CA SER A 177 -3.41 2.07 0.50
C SER A 177 -3.90 1.21 1.67
N LYS A 178 -3.29 0.04 1.87
CA LYS A 178 -3.72 -0.95 2.87
C LYS A 178 -2.98 -0.84 4.21
N GLY A 179 -1.99 0.03 4.33
CA GLY A 179 -1.21 0.20 5.57
C GLY A 179 -0.35 -1.02 5.91
N ARG A 180 -0.04 -1.89 4.94
CA ARG A 180 0.76 -3.10 5.18
C ARG A 180 2.26 -2.78 5.16
N VAL A 181 3.06 -3.48 5.97
CA VAL A 181 4.50 -3.23 6.05
C VAL A 181 5.22 -3.77 4.82
N CYS A 182 6.05 -2.93 4.22
CA CYS A 182 7.00 -3.26 3.17
C CYS A 182 8.42 -3.03 3.71
N MET A 183 9.40 -3.75 3.17
CA MET A 183 10.79 -3.63 3.59
C MET A 183 11.77 -3.79 2.42
N ALA A 184 12.92 -3.14 2.54
CA ALA A 184 14.07 -3.33 1.66
C ALA A 184 15.36 -3.52 2.49
N LEU A 185 16.24 -4.38 2.00
CA LEU A 185 17.59 -4.61 2.52
C LEU A 185 18.59 -4.36 1.40
N SER A 186 19.52 -3.45 1.61
CA SER A 186 20.55 -3.11 0.63
C SER A 186 21.50 -4.28 0.36
N SER A 187 22.17 -4.28 -0.78
CA SER A 187 23.31 -5.17 -1.04
C SER A 187 24.41 -5.15 0.04
N LYS A 188 24.55 -4.05 0.80
CA LYS A 188 25.50 -3.93 1.92
C LYS A 188 25.02 -4.64 3.19
N ALA A 189 23.72 -4.90 3.32
CA ALA A 189 23.14 -5.71 4.39
C ALA A 189 23.26 -7.23 4.14
N LEU A 190 23.77 -7.63 2.97
CA LEU A 190 23.85 -9.01 2.53
C LEU A 190 25.29 -9.52 2.63
N VAL A 191 25.43 -10.80 2.93
CA VAL A 191 26.70 -11.53 2.86
C VAL A 191 26.84 -12.04 1.42
N ILE A 192 27.76 -11.44 0.66
CA ILE A 192 28.00 -11.77 -0.74
C ILE A 192 29.39 -12.38 -0.87
N THR A 193 29.47 -13.57 -1.49
CA THR A 193 30.73 -14.28 -1.65
C THR A 193 31.75 -13.47 -2.47
N GLY A 194 32.89 -13.18 -1.86
CA GLY A 194 34.00 -12.45 -2.47
C GLY A 194 33.78 -10.93 -2.62
N ILE A 195 32.79 -10.33 -1.94
CA ILE A 195 32.41 -8.91 -2.09
C ILE A 195 33.56 -7.92 -1.87
N ASP A 196 34.50 -8.27 -0.98
CA ASP A 196 35.66 -7.43 -0.66
C ASP A 196 36.73 -7.43 -1.77
N ASP A 197 36.69 -8.41 -2.67
CA ASP A 197 37.64 -8.51 -3.78
C ASP A 197 37.14 -7.72 -4.99
N ARG A 198 37.86 -6.62 -5.27
CA ARG A 198 37.58 -5.72 -6.40
C ARG A 198 37.72 -6.37 -7.78
N ARG A 199 38.33 -7.55 -7.88
CA ARG A 199 38.40 -8.34 -9.12
C ARG A 199 37.08 -9.00 -9.44
N TYR A 200 36.27 -9.30 -8.43
CA TYR A 200 34.96 -9.92 -8.59
C TYR A 200 33.85 -8.89 -8.52
N TRP A 201 33.93 -7.95 -7.57
CA TRP A 201 32.84 -7.04 -7.27
C TRP A 201 33.23 -5.57 -7.31
N THR A 202 32.27 -4.72 -7.61
CA THR A 202 32.44 -3.26 -7.53
C THR A 202 31.15 -2.62 -7.06
N HIS A 203 31.24 -1.75 -6.06
CA HIS A 203 30.10 -0.92 -5.67
C HIS A 203 29.87 0.18 -6.69
N MET A 204 28.66 0.25 -7.23
CA MET A 204 28.25 1.23 -8.22
C MET A 204 27.23 2.19 -7.61
N PRO A 205 27.56 3.50 -7.48
CA PRO A 205 26.59 4.51 -7.11
C PRO A 205 25.49 4.64 -8.17
N THR A 206 24.24 4.71 -7.75
CA THR A 206 23.10 4.84 -8.67
C THR A 206 21.90 5.50 -8.02
N THR A 207 21.17 6.32 -8.76
CA THR A 207 19.88 6.87 -8.30
C THR A 207 18.71 5.90 -8.53
N GLU A 208 18.94 4.76 -9.19
CA GLU A 208 17.93 3.72 -9.46
C GLU A 208 17.75 2.75 -8.28
N SER A 209 18.64 2.83 -7.28
CA SER A 209 18.57 2.10 -6.01
C SER A 209 18.03 3.00 -4.90
N ARG A 210 17.27 2.42 -3.99
CA ARG A 210 16.80 3.10 -2.78
C ARG A 210 17.93 3.44 -1.80
N PHE A 211 19.04 2.71 -1.89
CA PHE A 211 20.23 2.88 -1.05
C PHE A 211 21.39 3.58 -1.77
N GLN A 212 21.09 4.19 -2.92
CA GLN A 212 22.02 4.94 -3.76
C GLN A 212 23.25 4.16 -4.25
N SER A 213 23.29 2.84 -4.06
CA SER A 213 24.44 1.98 -4.33
C SER A 213 24.01 0.54 -4.57
N VAL A 214 24.64 -0.11 -5.55
CA VAL A 214 24.42 -1.53 -5.87
C VAL A 214 25.75 -2.27 -5.94
N ALA A 215 25.74 -3.60 -5.79
CA ALA A 215 26.92 -4.45 -5.99
C ALA A 215 26.92 -4.98 -7.43
N TYR A 216 27.94 -4.64 -8.21
CA TYR A 216 28.12 -5.12 -9.58
C TYR A 216 29.16 -6.24 -9.64
N LEU A 217 28.76 -7.36 -10.21
CA LEU A 217 29.59 -8.54 -10.43
C LEU A 217 30.29 -8.45 -11.78
N GLN A 218 31.62 -8.38 -11.76
CA GLN A 218 32.45 -8.45 -12.95
C GLN A 218 32.49 -9.89 -13.46
N GLN A 219 32.99 -10.83 -12.63
CA GLN A 219 33.08 -12.24 -12.96
C GLN A 219 33.25 -13.09 -11.68
N ILE A 220 32.63 -14.28 -11.62
CA ILE A 220 32.84 -15.26 -10.55
C ILE A 220 32.49 -16.69 -11.01
N TRP A 221 33.04 -17.70 -10.33
CA TRP A 221 32.69 -19.11 -10.52
C TRP A 221 31.59 -19.53 -9.53
N TRP A 222 31.85 -19.30 -8.24
CA TRP A 222 30.92 -19.59 -7.15
C TRP A 222 30.08 -18.36 -6.83
N PHE A 223 28.81 -18.37 -7.21
CA PHE A 223 27.91 -17.25 -6.92
C PHE A 223 26.97 -17.57 -5.77
N GLU A 224 26.99 -16.73 -4.73
CA GLU A 224 26.11 -16.87 -3.57
C GLU A 224 25.92 -15.51 -2.88
N VAL A 225 24.66 -15.19 -2.61
CA VAL A 225 24.21 -14.03 -1.86
C VAL A 225 23.29 -14.53 -0.77
N VAL A 226 23.62 -14.23 0.49
CA VAL A 226 22.87 -14.65 1.67
C VAL A 226 22.45 -13.42 2.45
N GLY A 227 21.24 -13.43 2.99
CA GLY A 227 20.79 -12.41 3.92
C GLY A 227 20.04 -13.01 5.10
N GLU A 228 20.11 -12.30 6.21
CA GLU A 228 19.36 -12.60 7.42
C GLU A 228 18.60 -11.34 7.84
N LEU A 229 17.39 -11.53 8.36
CA LEU A 229 16.55 -10.47 8.86
C LEU A 229 15.86 -10.93 10.14
N ASP A 230 16.01 -10.18 11.22
CA ASP A 230 15.28 -10.38 12.46
C ASP A 230 14.32 -9.20 12.65
N PHE A 231 13.01 -9.46 12.54
CA PHE A 231 12.01 -8.39 12.56
C PHE A 231 10.65 -8.84 13.08
N CYS A 232 9.99 -7.99 13.86
CA CYS A 232 8.61 -8.19 14.31
C CYS A 232 7.63 -7.81 13.19
N PHE A 233 7.33 -8.75 12.29
CA PHE A 233 6.35 -8.51 11.22
C PHE A 233 4.92 -8.44 11.75
N PRO A 234 4.06 -7.53 11.23
CA PRO A 234 2.62 -7.64 11.47
C PRO A 234 2.06 -8.93 10.85
N VAL A 235 0.95 -9.42 11.41
CA VAL A 235 0.28 -10.62 10.92
C VAL A 235 -0.06 -10.49 9.44
N GLY A 236 0.27 -11.50 8.66
CA GLY A 236 -0.02 -11.54 7.24
C GLY A 236 0.92 -12.44 6.45
N THR A 237 0.61 -12.59 5.16
CA THR A 237 1.46 -13.30 4.20
C THR A 237 2.33 -12.31 3.45
N TYR A 238 3.61 -12.62 3.35
CA TYR A 238 4.63 -11.82 2.68
C TYR A 238 5.33 -12.65 1.62
N SER A 239 5.89 -11.95 0.64
CA SER A 239 6.67 -12.49 -0.45
C SER A 239 8.03 -11.81 -0.47
N LEU A 240 9.10 -12.59 -0.60
CA LEU A 240 10.48 -12.11 -0.64
C LEU A 240 10.99 -12.12 -2.08
N TYR A 241 11.64 -11.03 -2.48
CA TYR A 241 12.17 -10.83 -3.83
C TYR A 241 13.61 -10.36 -3.79
N PHE A 242 14.43 -10.87 -4.71
CA PHE A 242 15.73 -10.28 -5.04
C PHE A 242 15.54 -9.31 -6.20
N ARG A 243 15.93 -8.06 -6.00
CA ARG A 243 15.97 -7.06 -7.07
C ARG A 243 17.34 -7.06 -7.72
N VAL A 244 17.40 -7.57 -8.95
CA VAL A 244 18.65 -7.65 -9.72
C VAL A 244 18.48 -7.10 -11.13
N HIS A 245 19.61 -6.82 -11.77
CA HIS A 245 19.66 -6.33 -13.15
C HIS A 245 20.85 -6.94 -13.88
N LEU A 246 20.60 -7.55 -15.04
CA LEU A 246 21.65 -8.05 -15.91
C LEU A 246 22.14 -6.95 -16.86
N GLY A 247 23.44 -6.68 -16.79
CA GLY A 247 24.13 -5.63 -17.54
C GLY A 247 24.60 -4.51 -16.64
N LYS A 248 25.58 -3.76 -17.13
CA LYS A 248 26.12 -2.57 -16.49
C LYS A 248 25.40 -1.36 -17.03
N PHE A 249 24.61 -0.70 -16.19
CA PHE A 249 23.92 0.53 -16.58
C PHE A 249 24.75 1.77 -16.18
N SER A 250 24.63 2.83 -16.97
CA SER A 250 25.29 4.11 -16.76
C SER A 250 24.42 5.25 -17.30
N LYS A 251 24.70 6.48 -16.85
CA LYS A 251 24.09 7.68 -17.44
C LYS A 251 25.07 8.30 -18.42
N ARG A 252 24.69 8.43 -19.69
CA ARG A 252 25.45 9.14 -20.72
C ARG A 252 24.58 10.24 -21.31
N PHE A 253 25.02 11.49 -21.25
CA PHE A 253 24.26 12.67 -21.69
C PHE A 253 22.82 12.73 -21.12
N GLY A 254 22.66 12.40 -19.83
CA GLY A 254 21.35 12.40 -19.15
C GLY A 254 20.43 11.22 -19.52
N ARG A 255 20.81 10.37 -20.48
CA ARG A 255 20.06 9.17 -20.87
C ARG A 255 20.60 7.93 -20.15
N ARG A 256 19.69 7.05 -19.76
CA ARG A 256 20.01 5.72 -19.22
C ARG A 256 20.51 4.83 -20.36
N VAL A 257 21.71 4.26 -20.20
CA VAL A 257 22.31 3.32 -21.15
C VAL A 257 22.66 2.05 -20.40
N CYS A 258 22.39 0.89 -20.98
CA CYS A 258 22.79 -0.41 -20.44
C CYS A 258 23.75 -1.10 -21.42
N SER A 259 24.92 -1.50 -20.93
CA SER A 259 25.84 -2.39 -21.64
C SER A 259 25.67 -3.82 -21.13
N THR A 260 25.48 -4.75 -22.07
CA THR A 260 25.33 -6.19 -21.81
C THR A 260 26.60 -6.97 -22.15
N GLU A 261 27.68 -6.30 -22.55
CA GLU A 261 28.94 -6.90 -23.04
C GLU A 261 29.55 -7.92 -22.05
N HIS A 262 29.41 -7.65 -20.75
CA HIS A 262 29.99 -8.49 -19.70
C HIS A 262 28.99 -9.52 -19.13
N VAL A 263 27.77 -9.61 -19.67
CA VAL A 263 26.74 -10.54 -19.19
C VAL A 263 27.00 -11.93 -19.78
N HIS A 264 27.29 -12.90 -18.93
CA HIS A 264 27.54 -14.28 -19.35
C HIS A 264 27.25 -15.29 -18.24
N GLY A 265 27.05 -16.56 -18.61
CA GLY A 265 26.96 -17.70 -17.68
C GLY A 265 25.60 -17.97 -17.04
N TRP A 266 24.77 -16.94 -16.84
CA TRP A 266 23.48 -17.05 -16.11
C TRP A 266 22.42 -17.93 -16.78
N ASN A 267 22.52 -18.15 -18.09
CA ASN A 267 21.60 -18.98 -18.86
C ASN A 267 21.98 -20.48 -18.86
N LYS A 268 23.13 -20.87 -18.30
CA LYS A 268 23.61 -22.26 -18.33
C LYS A 268 22.93 -23.17 -17.30
N LYS A 269 22.66 -22.63 -16.11
CA LYS A 269 21.91 -23.32 -15.05
C LYS A 269 21.03 -22.31 -14.32
N PRO A 270 19.89 -22.75 -13.76
CA PRO A 270 19.02 -21.84 -13.02
C PRO A 270 19.70 -21.41 -11.72
N VAL A 271 19.41 -20.18 -11.32
CA VAL A 271 19.73 -19.66 -9.99
C VAL A 271 18.71 -20.23 -9.01
N ARG A 272 19.21 -20.69 -7.87
CA ARG A 272 18.40 -21.22 -6.77
C ARG A 272 18.16 -20.12 -5.75
N PHE A 273 16.90 -19.99 -5.37
CA PHE A 273 16.48 -19.13 -4.27
C PHE A 273 15.97 -19.99 -3.13
N GLN A 274 16.35 -19.64 -1.92
CA GLN A 274 15.89 -20.31 -0.72
C GLN A 274 15.44 -19.28 0.30
N LEU A 275 14.42 -19.64 1.06
CA LEU A 275 13.90 -18.88 2.19
C LEU A 275 13.60 -19.87 3.30
N SER A 276 14.04 -19.56 4.51
CA SER A 276 13.68 -20.29 5.72
C SER A 276 13.38 -19.33 6.86
N THR A 277 12.54 -19.77 7.78
CA THR A 277 12.11 -18.97 8.94
C THR A 277 12.37 -19.72 10.25
N SER A 278 12.51 -18.98 11.35
CA SER A 278 12.75 -19.58 12.68
C SER A 278 11.59 -20.45 13.20
N ASP A 279 10.39 -20.30 12.66
CA ASP A 279 9.22 -21.13 12.98
C ASP A 279 9.04 -22.34 12.03
N GLY A 280 10.04 -22.60 11.17
CA GLY A 280 10.13 -23.84 10.39
C GLY A 280 9.53 -23.77 8.98
N GLN A 281 9.06 -22.60 8.51
CA GLN A 281 8.63 -22.45 7.13
C GLN A 281 9.84 -22.43 6.19
N ASN A 282 9.71 -23.06 5.03
CA ASN A 282 10.76 -23.12 4.03
C ASN A 282 10.16 -22.98 2.62
N ALA A 283 10.85 -22.27 1.75
CA ALA A 283 10.51 -22.17 0.34
C ALA A 283 11.78 -22.31 -0.52
N LEU A 284 11.63 -22.96 -1.67
CA LEU A 284 12.68 -23.12 -2.65
C LEU A 284 12.11 -22.85 -4.04
N SER A 285 12.75 -21.95 -4.77
CA SER A 285 12.41 -21.65 -6.16
C SER A 285 13.67 -21.64 -7.02
N GLN A 286 13.48 -21.89 -8.32
CA GLN A 286 14.57 -21.85 -9.30
C GLN A 286 14.08 -21.17 -10.58
N CYS A 287 14.92 -20.31 -11.14
CA CYS A 287 14.69 -19.69 -12.45
C CYS A 287 16.00 -19.23 -13.09
N TYR A 288 15.96 -18.97 -14.39
CA TYR A 288 17.08 -18.41 -15.12
C TYR A 288 17.09 -16.89 -14.97
N LEU A 289 18.29 -16.29 -14.98
CA LEU A 289 18.42 -14.85 -15.17
C LEU A 289 18.68 -14.60 -16.67
N ASP A 290 17.65 -14.18 -17.39
CA ASP A 290 17.64 -14.09 -18.85
C ASP A 290 17.16 -12.72 -19.38
N GLU A 291 16.79 -11.79 -18.51
CA GLU A 291 16.29 -10.46 -18.87
C GLU A 291 17.34 -9.35 -18.68
N PRO A 292 18.19 -9.08 -19.69
CA PRO A 292 19.13 -7.97 -19.63
C PRO A 292 18.46 -6.61 -19.81
N GLY A 293 19.04 -5.58 -19.17
CA GLY A 293 18.69 -4.17 -19.42
C GLY A 293 17.56 -3.59 -18.57
N SER A 294 16.87 -4.41 -17.77
CA SER A 294 15.83 -3.99 -16.83
C SER A 294 16.09 -4.49 -15.41
N TRP A 295 15.56 -3.75 -14.43
CA TRP A 295 15.45 -4.24 -13.06
C TRP A 295 14.32 -5.25 -12.96
N VAL A 296 14.60 -6.39 -12.35
CA VAL A 296 13.66 -7.49 -12.23
C VAL A 296 13.60 -7.95 -10.78
N LEU A 297 12.38 -8.23 -10.31
CA LEU A 297 12.12 -8.83 -9.01
C LEU A 297 11.99 -10.33 -9.16
N TYR A 298 13.00 -11.07 -8.69
CA TYR A 298 13.00 -12.52 -8.67
C TYR A 298 12.42 -13.03 -7.36
N HIS A 299 11.32 -13.78 -7.46
CA HIS A 299 10.62 -14.32 -6.30
C HIS A 299 11.38 -15.48 -5.66
N ALA A 300 11.75 -15.33 -4.40
CA ALA A 300 12.46 -16.36 -3.64
C ALA A 300 11.51 -17.30 -2.89
N GLY A 301 10.40 -16.77 -2.39
CA GLY A 301 9.44 -17.54 -1.61
C GLY A 301 8.43 -16.67 -0.87
N ASP A 302 7.42 -17.33 -0.33
CA ASP A 302 6.41 -16.73 0.53
C ASP A 302 6.58 -17.23 1.97
N PHE A 303 6.21 -16.40 2.93
CA PHE A 303 6.14 -16.79 4.34
C PHE A 303 4.96 -16.10 5.04
N VAL A 304 4.52 -16.66 6.16
CA VAL A 304 3.42 -16.15 6.96
C VAL A 304 3.95 -15.68 8.31
N SER A 305 3.62 -14.45 8.71
CA SER A 305 3.77 -14.01 10.09
C SER A 305 2.44 -14.20 10.81
N THR A 306 2.45 -14.95 11.91
CA THR A 306 1.26 -15.28 12.72
C THR A 306 1.22 -14.53 14.05
N ASN A 307 2.37 -14.09 14.58
CA ASN A 307 2.46 -13.41 15.86
C ASN A 307 3.12 -12.02 15.71
N PRO A 308 2.38 -10.92 15.90
CA PRO A 308 2.90 -9.56 15.70
C PRO A 308 3.82 -9.08 16.82
N ARG A 309 3.95 -9.85 17.92
CA ARG A 309 4.76 -9.50 19.10
C ARG A 309 6.09 -10.24 19.15
N GLN A 310 6.27 -11.26 18.32
CA GLN A 310 7.48 -12.07 18.28
C GLN A 310 8.29 -11.72 17.03
N ALA A 311 9.59 -11.55 17.20
CA ALA A 311 10.48 -11.34 16.08
C ALA A 311 10.62 -12.65 15.27
N LEU A 312 10.47 -12.54 13.95
CA LEU A 312 10.64 -13.64 13.02
C LEU A 312 12.02 -13.51 12.38
N LYS A 313 12.85 -14.54 12.54
CA LYS A 313 14.15 -14.61 11.87
C LYS A 313 13.97 -15.24 10.50
N LEU A 314 14.23 -14.47 9.46
CA LEU A 314 14.29 -14.94 8.08
C LEU A 314 15.75 -15.17 7.69
N LYS A 315 16.01 -16.30 7.03
CA LYS A 315 17.24 -16.53 6.28
C LYS A 315 16.88 -16.77 4.84
N PHE A 316 17.59 -16.15 3.92
CA PHE A 316 17.30 -16.31 2.51
C PHE A 316 18.59 -16.23 1.70
N SER A 317 18.58 -16.89 0.55
CA SER A 317 19.73 -16.92 -0.34
C SER A 317 19.32 -16.92 -1.81
N MET A 318 20.24 -16.44 -2.63
CA MET A 318 20.23 -16.51 -4.08
C MET A 318 21.59 -17.05 -4.51
N ALA A 319 21.63 -18.25 -5.08
CA ALA A 319 22.88 -18.96 -5.32
C ALA A 319 22.91 -19.75 -6.63
N GLN A 320 24.09 -19.80 -7.24
CA GLN A 320 24.42 -20.67 -8.37
C GLN A 320 25.85 -21.19 -8.17
N ILE A 321 25.95 -22.20 -7.30
CA ILE A 321 27.19 -22.83 -6.84
C ILE A 321 27.63 -23.90 -7.87
N ASP A 322 27.90 -23.45 -9.09
CA ASP A 322 28.35 -24.32 -10.16
C ASP A 322 29.67 -23.78 -10.74
N CYS A 323 30.75 -24.53 -10.55
CA CYS A 323 32.07 -24.18 -11.03
C CYS A 323 32.36 -24.64 -12.47
N THR A 324 31.37 -25.10 -13.23
CA THR A 324 31.57 -25.48 -14.65
C THR A 324 31.69 -24.29 -15.59
N HIS A 325 31.32 -23.08 -15.15
CA HIS A 325 31.38 -21.87 -15.96
C HIS A 325 31.44 -20.60 -15.11
N THR A 326 32.10 -19.58 -15.67
CA THR A 326 32.09 -18.22 -15.13
C THR A 326 30.74 -17.55 -15.37
N LYS A 327 30.40 -16.62 -14.47
CA LYS A 327 29.20 -15.79 -14.48
C LYS A 327 29.61 -14.35 -14.27
N GLY A 328 28.98 -13.41 -14.96
CA GLY A 328 29.34 -11.99 -14.85
C GLY A 328 28.25 -11.05 -15.32
N GLY A 329 28.45 -9.76 -15.06
CA GLY A 329 27.54 -8.70 -15.49
C GLY A 329 26.23 -8.61 -14.71
N LEU A 330 26.19 -9.03 -13.44
CA LEU A 330 25.00 -8.94 -12.59
C LEU A 330 25.10 -7.75 -11.63
N CYS A 331 24.06 -6.92 -11.57
CA CYS A 331 23.86 -5.93 -10.51
C CYS A 331 22.91 -6.51 -9.45
N VAL A 332 23.34 -6.54 -8.20
CA VAL A 332 22.52 -6.86 -7.03
C VAL A 332 22.21 -5.55 -6.30
N ASP A 333 20.93 -5.18 -6.25
CA ASP A 333 20.50 -3.95 -5.58
C ASP A 333 20.10 -4.21 -4.13
N SER A 334 18.98 -4.93 -3.97
CA SER A 334 18.35 -5.11 -2.68
C SER A 334 17.50 -6.37 -2.62
N VAL A 335 17.21 -6.83 -1.42
CA VAL A 335 16.12 -7.77 -1.14
C VAL A 335 14.90 -6.99 -0.68
N LEU A 336 13.73 -7.31 -1.25
CA LEU A 336 12.46 -6.67 -0.94
C LEU A 336 11.52 -7.68 -0.29
N VAL A 337 10.85 -7.25 0.78
CA VAL A 337 9.77 -8.00 1.40
C VAL A 337 8.49 -7.22 1.20
N TYR A 338 7.54 -7.82 0.50
CA TYR A 338 6.25 -7.21 0.23
C TYR A 338 5.10 -8.05 0.74
N PRO A 339 4.00 -7.42 1.17
CA PRO A 339 2.77 -8.15 1.43
C PRO A 339 2.32 -8.90 0.17
N LYS A 340 1.91 -10.17 0.30
CA LYS A 340 1.50 -10.98 -0.84
C LYS A 340 0.39 -10.29 -1.64
N GLY A 341 0.51 -10.35 -2.97
CA GLY A 341 -0.36 -9.66 -3.93
C GLY A 341 -0.05 -8.18 -4.15
N PHE A 342 1.03 -7.65 -3.58
CA PHE A 342 1.54 -6.31 -3.93
C PHE A 342 2.44 -6.41 -5.17
N GLN A 343 2.18 -5.58 -6.19
CA GLN A 343 3.00 -5.51 -7.40
C GLN A 343 3.34 -4.06 -7.72
N GLN A 344 4.64 -3.75 -7.81
CA GLN A 344 5.16 -2.42 -8.16
C GLN A 344 6.13 -2.45 -9.35
N GLU A 345 6.80 -3.57 -9.60
CA GLU A 345 7.75 -3.78 -10.69
C GLU A 345 7.47 -5.11 -11.40
N LYS A 346 8.17 -5.39 -12.51
CA LYS A 346 8.07 -6.67 -13.23
C LYS A 346 8.59 -7.80 -12.32
N VAL A 347 7.74 -8.77 -12.04
CA VAL A 347 8.02 -9.90 -11.16
C VAL A 347 8.23 -11.16 -12.01
N VAL A 348 9.33 -11.88 -11.75
CA VAL A 348 9.58 -13.21 -12.31
C VAL A 348 9.39 -14.25 -11.20
N THR A 349 8.44 -15.16 -11.41
CA THR A 349 8.18 -16.31 -10.53
C THR A 349 8.81 -17.57 -11.12
N GLY A 350 9.68 -18.21 -10.36
CA GLY A 350 10.25 -19.52 -10.71
C GLY A 350 9.28 -20.68 -10.47
N LYS A 351 9.68 -21.89 -10.88
CA LYS A 351 8.95 -23.11 -10.49
C LYS A 351 9.14 -23.33 -8.99
N ILE A 352 8.05 -23.32 -8.23
CA ILE A 352 8.04 -23.60 -6.79
C ILE A 352 7.89 -25.11 -6.62
N SER A 353 8.84 -25.76 -5.95
CA SER A 353 8.69 -27.14 -5.48
C SER A 353 8.32 -27.11 -4.01
N GLU A 354 7.05 -27.35 -3.68
CA GLU A 354 6.63 -27.56 -2.29
C GLU A 354 7.17 -28.91 -1.81
N MET A 355 8.23 -28.89 -1.00
CA MET A 355 8.61 -30.07 -0.23
C MET A 355 7.63 -30.21 0.93
N ARG A 356 6.60 -31.05 0.76
CA ARG A 356 5.81 -31.55 1.90
C ARG A 356 6.75 -32.37 2.77
N SER A 357 6.95 -31.94 4.02
CA SER A 357 7.62 -32.76 5.04
C SER A 357 6.76 -34.00 5.29
N SER A 358 7.33 -35.17 5.01
CA SER A 358 6.76 -36.49 5.33
C SER A 358 6.70 -36.73 6.83
#